data_AF-M7SKX5-F1
#
_entry.id   AF-M7SKX5-F1
#
_cell.length_a   1.000
_cell.length_b   1.000
_cell.length_c   1.000
_cell.angle_alpha   90.00
_cell.angle_beta   90.00
_cell.angle_gamma   90.00
#
_symmetry.space_group_name_H-M   'P 1'
#
loop_
_entity.id
_entity.type
_entity.pdbx_description
1 polymer ?
#
loop_
_entity_poly.entity_id
_entity_poly.type
_entity_poly.pdbx_seq_one_letter_code
_entity_poly.pdbx_strand_id
1 'polypeptide(L)'
;MRVPKTCAVLIPFLQNQVCKMTLEVRPVEHADVAQCVGIRVASLGSLVIGRPPPYPGYVQEQEASLHNDLDGNNSHVRHLKVVDTENEEEVMAYAKWEIYEKGRLDLDKLRQPINQSDLEVDQFCRLREAAHEYFCRRNGEMGKHPHLLLALLVTAAKHRRQGAAAKP
;
A
#
# COMPACT_ATOMS: atom_id res chain seq x y z
N MET A 1 -18.09 -50.18 51.86
CA MET A 1 -17.10 -49.19 51.35
C MET A 1 -17.07 -49.27 49.82
N ARG A 2 -17.57 -48.24 49.13
CA ARG A 2 -17.56 -48.14 47.66
C ARG A 2 -16.59 -47.02 47.27
N VAL A 3 -15.61 -47.34 46.43
CA VAL A 3 -14.69 -46.37 45.84
C VAL A 3 -15.35 -45.81 44.56
N PRO A 4 -15.38 -44.48 44.33
CA PRO A 4 -15.92 -43.94 43.09
C PRO A 4 -14.85 -44.04 41.98
N LYS A 5 -15.28 -44.51 40.81
CA LYS A 5 -14.51 -44.45 39.56
C LYS A 5 -14.55 -43.01 39.03
N THR A 6 -13.42 -42.34 39.02
CA THR A 6 -13.23 -41.06 38.32
C THR A 6 -13.12 -41.34 36.81
N CYS A 7 -14.12 -40.92 36.05
CA CYS A 7 -14.01 -40.75 34.60
C CYS A 7 -13.07 -39.57 34.34
N ALA A 8 -11.89 -39.86 33.80
CA ALA A 8 -11.01 -38.84 33.22
C ALA A 8 -11.66 -38.34 31.92
N VAL A 9 -12.13 -37.09 31.93
CA VAL A 9 -12.53 -36.37 30.73
C VAL A 9 -11.24 -35.99 29.99
N LEU A 10 -10.90 -36.74 28.94
CA LEU A 10 -9.90 -36.33 27.96
C LEU A 10 -10.50 -35.21 27.12
N ILE A 11 -10.19 -33.96 27.47
CA ILE A 11 -10.38 -32.81 26.60
C ILE A 11 -9.34 -32.96 25.47
N PRO A 12 -9.73 -33.10 24.20
CA PRO A 12 -8.77 -32.96 23.12
C PRO A 12 -8.37 -31.50 23.10
N PHE A 13 -7.15 -31.20 23.56
CA PHE A 13 -6.47 -29.98 23.20
C PHE A 13 -6.40 -29.98 21.67
N LEU A 14 -7.29 -29.19 21.06
CA LEU A 14 -7.14 -28.73 19.70
C LEU A 14 -5.70 -28.22 19.61
N GLN A 15 -4.88 -28.94 18.87
CA GLN A 15 -3.65 -28.41 18.32
C GLN A 15 -4.08 -27.17 17.54
N ASN A 16 -4.00 -26.01 18.18
CA ASN A 16 -3.80 -24.76 17.48
C ASN A 16 -2.47 -24.96 16.75
N GLN A 17 -2.53 -25.54 15.55
CA GLN A 17 -1.56 -25.25 14.53
C GLN A 17 -1.62 -23.74 14.37
N VAL A 18 -0.74 -23.07 15.10
CA VAL A 18 -0.31 -21.73 14.74
C VAL A 18 0.33 -21.94 13.38
N CYS A 19 -0.45 -21.79 12.29
CA CYS A 19 0.12 -21.63 10.96
C CYS A 19 1.18 -20.54 11.12
N LYS A 20 2.46 -20.94 11.03
CA LYS A 20 3.56 -20.00 11.09
C LYS A 20 3.55 -19.27 9.76
N MET A 21 2.75 -18.22 9.71
CA MET A 21 2.66 -17.32 8.57
C MET A 21 4.08 -16.81 8.26
N THR A 22 4.63 -17.26 7.14
CA THR A 22 6.01 -16.97 6.76
C THR A 22 5.94 -15.90 5.69
N LEU A 23 6.14 -14.65 6.12
CA LEU A 23 5.97 -13.49 5.27
C LEU A 23 7.22 -13.22 4.43
N GLU A 24 7.04 -13.04 3.13
CA GLU A 24 8.09 -12.69 2.20
C GLU A 24 7.77 -11.36 1.50
N VAL A 25 8.81 -10.54 1.29
CA VAL A 25 8.74 -9.32 0.49
C VAL A 25 9.22 -9.63 -0.92
N ARG A 26 8.39 -9.36 -1.92
CA ARG A 26 8.69 -9.61 -3.34
C ARG A 26 8.46 -8.33 -4.16
N PRO A 27 9.11 -8.17 -5.32
CA PRO A 27 8.72 -7.15 -6.29
C PRO A 27 7.27 -7.36 -6.75
N VAL A 28 6.58 -6.27 -7.06
CA VAL A 28 5.28 -6.29 -7.75
C VAL A 28 5.50 -6.60 -9.23
N GLU A 29 4.67 -7.46 -9.79
CA GLU A 29 4.62 -7.80 -11.22
C GLU A 29 3.31 -7.33 -11.85
N HIS A 30 3.22 -7.36 -13.18
CA HIS A 30 2.01 -6.93 -13.91
C HIS A 30 0.74 -7.68 -13.46
N ALA A 31 0.87 -8.96 -13.09
CA ALA A 31 -0.25 -9.76 -12.61
C ALA A 31 -0.80 -9.30 -11.25
N ASP A 32 -0.01 -8.59 -10.45
CA ASP A 32 -0.41 -8.12 -9.12
C ASP A 32 -1.12 -6.77 -9.13
N VAL A 33 -1.07 -6.04 -10.25
CA VAL A 33 -1.49 -4.63 -10.35
C VAL A 33 -2.91 -4.41 -9.85
N ALA A 34 -3.85 -5.23 -10.32
CA ALA A 34 -5.25 -5.14 -9.91
C ALA A 34 -5.43 -5.36 -8.39
N GLN A 35 -4.72 -6.32 -7.80
CA GLN A 35 -4.77 -6.56 -6.35
C GLN A 35 -4.17 -5.39 -5.56
N CYS A 36 -3.01 -4.88 -5.99
CA CYS A 36 -2.32 -3.77 -5.32
C CYS A 36 -3.15 -2.48 -5.34
N VAL A 37 -3.72 -2.15 -6.51
CA VAL A 37 -4.63 -1.00 -6.65
C VAL A 37 -5.90 -1.21 -5.84
N GLY A 38 -6.48 -2.42 -5.85
CA GLY A 38 -7.63 -2.79 -5.03
C GLY A 38 -7.38 -2.56 -3.54
N ILE A 39 -6.26 -3.02 -3.00
CA ILE A 39 -5.88 -2.84 -1.58
C ILE A 39 -5.71 -1.36 -1.25
N ARG A 40 -5.07 -0.59 -2.14
CA ARG A 40 -4.89 0.86 -1.98
C ARG A 40 -6.24 1.57 -1.92
N VAL A 41 -7.12 1.34 -2.89
CA VAL A 41 -8.45 1.97 -2.96
C VAL A 41 -9.28 1.59 -1.75
N ALA A 42 -9.29 0.32 -1.35
CA ALA A 42 -10.02 -0.13 -0.16
C ALA A 42 -9.48 0.48 1.14
N SER A 43 -8.20 0.80 1.21
CA SER A 43 -7.56 1.34 2.43
C SER A 43 -7.61 2.85 2.52
N LEU A 44 -7.48 3.54 1.38
CA LEU A 44 -7.21 4.98 1.30
C LEU A 44 -8.20 5.74 0.41
N GLY A 45 -9.09 5.07 -0.32
CA GLY A 45 -9.92 5.73 -1.33
C GLY A 45 -9.09 6.36 -2.45
N SER A 46 -9.51 7.53 -2.93
CA SER A 46 -8.77 8.29 -3.96
C SER A 46 -7.73 9.27 -3.42
N LEU A 47 -7.62 9.41 -2.10
CA LEU A 47 -6.63 10.29 -1.47
C LEU A 47 -6.28 9.81 -0.06
N VAL A 48 -4.99 9.77 0.27
CA VAL A 48 -4.51 9.28 1.57
C VAL A 48 -5.09 10.06 2.76
N ILE A 49 -5.35 11.36 2.56
CA ILE A 49 -5.99 12.26 3.53
C ILE A 49 -7.49 12.27 3.28
N GLY A 50 -8.28 12.07 4.33
CA GLY A 50 -9.74 12.12 4.29
C GLY A 50 -10.41 10.90 3.63
N ARG A 51 -9.69 10.10 2.85
CA ARG A 51 -10.16 8.88 2.19
C ARG A 51 -11.47 9.06 1.39
N PRO A 52 -11.56 10.08 0.53
CA PRO A 52 -12.71 10.23 -0.36
C PRO A 52 -12.88 8.98 -1.24
N PRO A 53 -14.11 8.64 -1.64
CA PRO A 53 -14.35 7.54 -2.56
C PRO A 53 -13.57 7.72 -3.88
N PRO A 54 -13.27 6.63 -4.61
CA PRO A 54 -12.72 6.73 -5.95
C PRO A 54 -13.70 7.44 -6.89
N TYR A 55 -13.21 8.41 -7.66
CA TYR A 55 -13.98 9.03 -8.75
C TYR A 55 -13.98 8.11 -9.99
N PRO A 56 -14.91 8.29 -10.95
CA PRO A 56 -14.94 7.51 -12.17
C PRO A 56 -13.61 7.61 -12.95
N GLY A 57 -12.98 6.48 -13.29
CA GLY A 57 -11.69 6.44 -13.98
C GLY A 57 -10.46 6.30 -13.07
N TYR A 58 -10.60 6.59 -11.76
CA TYR A 58 -9.46 6.57 -10.83
C TYR A 58 -8.74 5.22 -10.80
N VAL A 59 -9.48 4.10 -10.78
CA VAL A 59 -8.87 2.77 -10.73
C VAL A 59 -8.02 2.52 -11.98
N GLN A 60 -8.57 2.82 -13.16
CA GLN A 60 -7.88 2.65 -14.43
C GLN A 60 -6.62 3.52 -14.52
N GLU A 61 -6.69 4.76 -14.03
CA GLU A 61 -5.54 5.65 -13.96
C GLU A 61 -4.45 5.12 -13.01
N GLN A 62 -4.83 4.57 -11.86
CA GLN A 62 -3.87 3.98 -10.93
C GLN A 62 -3.23 2.70 -11.47
N GLU A 63 -4.00 1.85 -12.14
CA GLU A 63 -3.47 0.65 -12.82
C GLU A 63 -2.52 1.03 -13.95
N ALA A 64 -2.90 1.99 -14.80
CA ALA A 64 -2.05 2.49 -15.88
C ALA A 64 -0.75 3.11 -15.35
N SER A 65 -0.84 3.93 -14.30
CA SER A 65 0.35 4.51 -13.66
C SER A 65 1.25 3.44 -13.05
N LEU A 66 0.69 2.39 -12.44
CA LEU A 66 1.48 1.31 -11.86
C LEU A 66 2.16 0.49 -12.96
N HIS A 67 1.45 0.14 -14.03
CA HIS A 67 2.06 -0.51 -15.20
C HIS A 67 3.21 0.30 -15.78
N ASN A 68 3.03 1.61 -15.95
CA ASN A 68 4.08 2.50 -16.45
C ASN A 68 5.33 2.50 -15.54
N ASP A 69 5.16 2.43 -14.21
CA ASP A 69 6.28 2.29 -13.28
C ASP A 69 6.99 0.93 -13.44
N LEU A 70 6.23 -0.16 -13.60
CA LEU A 70 6.76 -1.52 -13.79
C LEU A 70 7.50 -1.71 -15.13
N ASP A 71 7.07 -1.00 -16.17
CA ASP A 71 7.74 -0.96 -17.48
C ASP A 71 9.11 -0.24 -17.45
N GLY A 72 9.52 0.27 -16.28
CA GLY A 72 10.83 0.88 -16.06
C GLY A 72 10.91 2.37 -16.45
N ASN A 73 9.79 2.98 -16.80
CA ASN A 73 9.75 4.40 -17.17
C ASN A 73 10.08 5.33 -15.99
N ASN A 74 10.00 4.82 -14.75
CA ASN A 74 10.39 5.52 -13.53
C ASN A 74 11.44 4.70 -12.75
N SER A 75 12.70 4.75 -13.19
CA SER A 75 13.81 3.96 -12.63
C SER A 75 14.14 4.19 -11.16
N HIS A 76 13.61 5.25 -10.54
CA HIS A 76 13.75 5.55 -9.10
C HIS A 76 12.62 4.93 -8.26
N VAL A 77 11.56 4.40 -8.88
CA VAL A 77 10.40 3.83 -8.19
C VAL A 77 10.57 2.32 -8.01
N ARG A 78 10.24 1.81 -6.83
CA ARG A 78 10.19 0.38 -6.51
C ARG A 78 8.85 0.04 -5.89
N HIS A 79 8.18 -0.95 -6.46
CA HIS A 79 6.91 -1.47 -5.97
C HIS A 79 7.15 -2.84 -5.34
N LEU A 80 6.77 -2.97 -4.07
CA LEU A 80 6.96 -4.17 -3.27
C LEU A 80 5.62 -4.70 -2.76
N LYS A 81 5.47 -6.02 -2.78
CA LYS A 81 4.36 -6.75 -2.17
C LYS A 81 4.84 -7.62 -1.04
N VAL A 82 3.97 -7.85 -0.07
CA VAL A 82 4.17 -8.88 0.97
C VAL A 82 3.18 -9.99 0.73
N VAL A 83 3.66 -11.22 0.70
CA VAL A 83 2.85 -12.44 0.55
C VAL A 83 3.14 -13.40 1.70
N ASP A 84 2.20 -14.30 1.97
CA ASP A 84 2.46 -15.48 2.79
C ASP A 84 2.98 -16.59 1.87
N THR A 85 4.09 -17.24 2.22
CA THR A 85 4.66 -18.32 1.40
C THR A 85 3.72 -19.53 1.27
N GLU A 86 2.76 -19.69 2.20
CA GLU A 86 1.73 -20.73 2.10
C GLU A 86 0.56 -20.34 1.18
N ASN A 87 0.44 -19.04 0.85
CA ASN A 87 -0.61 -18.49 0.00
C ASN A 87 -0.05 -17.34 -0.86
N GLU A 88 0.83 -17.70 -1.79
CA GLU A 88 1.63 -16.74 -2.56
C GLU A 88 0.82 -15.91 -3.56
N GLU A 89 -0.39 -16.36 -3.91
CA GLU A 89 -1.28 -15.68 -4.86
C GLU A 89 -1.89 -14.40 -4.28
N GLU A 90 -1.83 -14.24 -2.96
CA GLU A 90 -2.52 -13.19 -2.25
C GLU A 90 -1.59 -12.09 -1.75
N VAL A 91 -1.80 -10.87 -2.24
CA VAL A 91 -1.07 -9.70 -1.74
C VAL A 91 -1.61 -9.26 -0.38
N MET A 92 -0.78 -9.40 0.66
CA MET A 92 -1.15 -9.01 2.02
C MET A 92 -0.91 -7.53 2.31
N ALA A 93 0.19 -7.00 1.80
CA ALA A 93 0.56 -5.60 1.89
C ALA A 93 1.25 -5.14 0.60
N TYR A 94 1.16 -3.84 0.33
CA TYR A 94 1.73 -3.21 -0.85
C TYR A 94 2.40 -1.91 -0.45
N ALA A 95 3.62 -1.70 -0.94
CA ALA A 95 4.41 -0.50 -0.71
C ALA A 95 4.97 0.06 -2.03
N LYS A 96 5.02 1.39 -2.11
CA LYS A 96 5.74 2.14 -3.16
C LYS A 96 6.87 2.91 -2.49
N TRP A 97 8.09 2.60 -2.88
CA TRP A 97 9.29 3.34 -2.52
C TRP A 97 9.77 4.19 -3.69
N GLU A 98 10.25 5.38 -3.40
CA GLU A 98 10.95 6.25 -4.35
C GLU A 98 12.36 6.54 -3.83
N ILE A 99 13.37 6.25 -4.64
CA ILE A 99 14.79 6.27 -4.27
C ILE A 99 15.47 7.37 -5.06
N TYR A 100 15.74 8.50 -4.41
CA TYR A 100 16.35 9.67 -5.04
C TYR A 100 17.80 9.82 -4.60
N GLU A 101 18.73 9.13 -5.27
CA GLU A 101 20.17 9.14 -4.91
C GLU A 101 20.83 10.52 -4.98
N LYS A 102 20.28 11.43 -5.80
CA LYS A 102 20.81 12.78 -6.04
C LYS A 102 19.78 13.87 -5.72
N GLY A 103 18.70 13.52 -5.03
CA GLY A 103 17.50 14.35 -4.92
C GLY A 103 16.63 14.28 -6.18
N ARG A 104 15.53 15.04 -6.15
CA ARG A 104 14.54 15.11 -7.23
C ARG A 104 15.02 16.02 -8.35
N LEU A 105 15.05 15.50 -9.56
CA LEU A 105 15.35 16.28 -10.77
C LEU A 105 14.15 17.09 -11.26
N ASP A 106 12.96 16.76 -10.77
CA ASP A 106 11.67 17.31 -11.18
C ASP A 106 11.07 18.29 -10.16
N LEU A 107 11.92 18.92 -9.33
CA LEU A 107 11.50 19.90 -8.32
C LEU A 107 10.64 21.04 -8.90
N ASP A 108 10.94 21.47 -10.12
CA ASP A 108 10.15 22.52 -10.79
C ASP A 108 8.77 22.00 -11.21
N LYS A 109 8.65 20.72 -11.58
CA LYS A 109 7.37 20.10 -11.91
C LYS A 109 6.48 19.94 -10.68
N LEU A 110 7.07 19.62 -9.53
CA LEU A 110 6.35 19.54 -8.25
C LEU A 110 5.64 20.86 -7.89
N ARG A 111 6.19 22.00 -8.31
CA ARG A 111 5.63 23.32 -7.99
C ARG A 111 4.51 23.75 -8.94
N GLN A 112 4.22 22.94 -9.96
CA GLN A 112 3.14 23.26 -10.89
C GLN A 112 1.79 23.20 -10.17
N PRO A 113 0.86 24.12 -10.52
CA PRO A 113 -0.52 24.03 -10.06
C PRO A 113 -1.12 22.67 -10.44
N ILE A 114 -2.02 22.18 -9.59
CA ILE A 114 -2.88 21.04 -9.94
C ILE A 114 -3.69 21.37 -11.20
N ASN A 115 -3.90 20.39 -12.08
CA ASN A 115 -4.70 20.63 -13.28
C ASN A 115 -6.15 20.89 -12.88
N GLN A 116 -6.82 21.80 -13.59
CA GLN A 116 -8.22 22.11 -13.33
C GLN A 116 -9.12 20.86 -13.47
N SER A 117 -8.81 19.98 -14.41
CA SER A 117 -9.51 18.70 -14.58
C SER A 117 -9.48 17.83 -13.32
N ASP A 118 -8.36 17.83 -12.59
CA ASP A 118 -8.16 17.00 -11.40
C ASP A 118 -8.93 17.54 -10.18
N LEU A 119 -9.36 18.81 -10.24
CA LEU A 119 -10.22 19.45 -9.26
C LEU A 119 -11.70 19.22 -9.52
N GLU A 120 -12.09 18.97 -10.76
CA GLU A 120 -13.49 18.84 -11.17
C GLU A 120 -13.99 17.39 -11.15
N VAL A 121 -13.12 16.43 -10.81
CA VAL A 121 -13.46 14.99 -10.75
C VAL A 121 -14.50 14.66 -9.68
N ASP A 122 -14.58 15.45 -8.61
CA ASP A 122 -15.50 15.23 -7.49
C ASP A 122 -15.72 16.49 -6.63
N GLN A 123 -16.57 16.36 -5.62
CA GLN A 123 -16.88 17.43 -4.65
C GLN A 123 -15.75 17.70 -3.64
N PHE A 124 -14.64 16.97 -3.69
CA PHE A 124 -13.53 17.06 -2.72
C PHE A 124 -12.37 17.94 -3.23
N CYS A 125 -12.63 18.79 -4.23
CA CYS A 125 -11.65 19.68 -4.86
C CYS A 125 -10.75 20.41 -3.85
N ARG A 126 -11.33 21.09 -2.86
CA ARG A 126 -10.59 21.85 -1.84
C ARG A 126 -9.66 20.98 -0.99
N LEU A 127 -10.05 19.72 -0.74
CA LEU A 127 -9.21 18.78 -0.02
C LEU A 127 -8.03 18.33 -0.89
N ARG A 128 -8.27 18.09 -2.19
CA ARG A 128 -7.21 17.75 -3.16
C ARG A 128 -6.21 18.88 -3.30
N GLU A 129 -6.67 20.13 -3.42
CA GLU A 129 -5.81 21.32 -3.46
C GLU A 129 -4.94 21.42 -2.20
N ALA A 130 -5.56 21.33 -1.01
CA ALA A 130 -4.84 21.44 0.25
C ALA A 130 -3.80 20.31 0.42
N ALA A 131 -4.15 19.08 0.01
CA ALA A 131 -3.22 17.96 0.01
C ALA A 131 -2.06 18.18 -0.97
N HIS A 132 -2.36 18.61 -2.21
CA HIS A 132 -1.36 18.93 -3.24
C HIS A 132 -0.38 19.97 -2.73
N GLU A 133 -0.87 21.11 -2.23
CA GLU A 133 -0.04 22.18 -1.69
C GLU A 133 0.86 21.67 -0.55
N TYR A 134 0.30 20.91 0.38
CA TYR A 134 1.05 20.34 1.49
C TYR A 134 2.19 19.43 1.00
N PHE A 135 1.88 18.46 0.14
CA PHE A 135 2.86 17.48 -0.34
C PHE A 135 3.90 18.14 -1.24
N CYS A 136 3.53 19.05 -2.15
CA CYS A 136 4.47 19.77 -3.00
C CYS A 136 5.43 20.63 -2.20
N ARG A 137 4.96 21.31 -1.15
CA ARG A 137 5.85 22.06 -0.25
C ARG A 137 6.83 21.16 0.49
N ARG A 138 6.35 20.05 1.07
CA ARG A 138 7.21 19.12 1.83
C ARG A 138 8.22 18.39 0.95
N ASN A 139 7.75 17.87 -0.18
CA ASN A 139 8.60 17.18 -1.16
C ASN A 139 9.55 18.15 -1.86
N GLY A 140 9.17 19.42 -2.04
CA GLY A 140 10.03 20.45 -2.62
C GLY A 140 11.23 20.81 -1.73
N GLU A 141 11.08 20.74 -0.40
CA GLU A 141 12.19 20.97 0.54
C GLU A 141 13.06 19.72 0.70
N MET A 142 12.44 18.56 0.96
CA MET A 142 13.17 17.29 1.12
C MET A 142 13.86 16.86 -0.18
N GLY A 143 13.22 17.13 -1.32
CA GLY A 143 13.68 16.72 -2.65
C GLY A 143 14.99 17.37 -3.11
N LYS A 144 15.49 18.39 -2.40
CA LYS A 144 16.78 19.03 -2.73
C LYS A 144 18.00 18.15 -2.40
N HIS A 145 17.81 17.08 -1.64
CA HIS A 145 18.88 16.22 -1.16
C HIS A 145 18.62 14.75 -1.49
N PRO A 146 19.66 13.89 -1.48
CA PRO A 146 19.48 12.45 -1.53
C PRO A 146 18.54 11.95 -0.44
N HIS A 147 17.52 11.18 -0.79
CA HIS A 147 16.56 10.64 0.18
C HIS A 147 15.82 9.41 -0.35
N LEU A 148 15.24 8.66 0.59
CA LEU A 148 14.30 7.59 0.35
C LEU A 148 12.91 8.06 0.79
N LEU A 149 11.90 7.86 -0.05
CA LEU A 149 10.53 8.21 0.26
C LEU A 149 9.66 6.96 0.21
N LEU A 150 9.06 6.59 1.35
CA LEU A 150 7.96 5.64 1.38
C LEU A 150 6.68 6.37 0.96
N ALA A 151 6.41 6.37 -0.36
CA ALA A 151 5.30 7.11 -0.95
C ALA A 151 3.94 6.46 -0.64
N LEU A 152 3.90 5.15 -0.46
CA LEU A 152 2.70 4.40 -0.13
C LEU A 152 3.05 3.18 0.73
N LEU A 153 2.23 2.92 1.76
CA LEU A 153 2.21 1.67 2.48
C LEU A 153 0.77 1.33 2.85
N VAL A 154 0.27 0.20 2.37
CA VAL A 154 -1.09 -0.28 2.65
C VAL A 154 -1.09 -1.77 2.98
N THR A 155 -2.03 -2.18 3.83
CA THR A 155 -2.23 -3.57 4.22
C THR A 155 -3.69 -3.94 4.01
N ALA A 156 -3.93 -5.07 3.35
CA ALA A 156 -5.25 -5.61 3.15
C ALA A 156 -5.97 -5.75 4.51
N ALA A 157 -7.26 -5.44 4.55
CA ALA A 157 -8.00 -5.35 5.81
C ALA A 157 -7.94 -6.64 6.65
N LYS A 158 -7.98 -7.80 6.00
CA LYS A 158 -7.88 -9.12 6.64
C LYS A 158 -6.52 -9.44 7.27
N HIS A 159 -5.46 -8.73 6.88
CA HIS A 159 -4.08 -9.00 7.28
C HIS A 159 -3.48 -7.95 8.21
N ARG A 160 -4.31 -7.01 8.67
CA ARG A 160 -3.88 -6.01 9.65
C ARG A 160 -3.49 -6.69 10.97
N ARG A 161 -2.49 -6.12 11.64
CA ARG A 161 -1.92 -6.61 12.92
C ARG A 161 -1.19 -7.96 12.85
N GLN A 162 -0.88 -8.45 11.64
CA GLN A 162 -0.10 -9.68 11.43
C GLN A 162 1.37 -9.39 11.08
N GLY A 163 1.81 -8.13 11.18
CA GLY A 163 3.20 -7.75 10.90
C GLY A 163 3.54 -7.52 9.43
N ALA A 164 2.60 -7.74 8.49
CA ALA A 164 2.81 -7.54 7.05
C ALA A 164 3.32 -6.11 6.71
N ALA A 165 2.84 -5.09 7.40
CA ALA A 165 3.28 -3.70 7.19
C ALA A 165 4.69 -3.38 7.74
N ALA A 166 5.29 -4.26 8.55
CA ALA A 166 6.59 -4.04 9.17
C ALA A 166 7.76 -4.64 8.37
N LYS A 167 7.45 -5.27 7.24
CA LYS A 167 8.39 -5.97 6.35
C LYS A 167 8.88 -5.16 5.14
N PRO A 168 8.04 -4.39 4.44
CA PRO A 168 8.41 -3.76 3.18
C PRO A 168 9.24 -2.48 3.36
#